data_AF-A0A409YYK9-F1
#
_entry.id   AF-A0A409YYK9-F1
#
_cell.length_a   1.000
_cell.length_b   1.000
_cell.length_c   1.000
_cell.angle_alpha   90.00
_cell.angle_beta   90.00
_cell.angle_gamma   90.00
#
_symmetry.space_group_name_H-M   'P 1'
#
loop_
_entity.id
_entity.type
_entity.pdbx_description
1 polymer ?
#
loop_
_entity_poly.entity_id
_entity_poly.type
_entity_poly.pdbx_seq_one_letter_code
_entity_poly.pdbx_strand_id
1 'polypeptide(L)'
;MPVLTTDPNTEVEPDYTAPEIVAVLQARLQPDETIDQVTEQLRSSWATAHQLRIQQWNKQEAERGRNEEEQRREAEAERRRQDEEARAKEEEEKEAYNR
;
A
#
# COMPACT_ATOMS: atom_id res chain seq x y z
N MET A 1 -12.83 -1.35 3.22
CA MET A 1 -12.06 -0.98 2.01
C MET A 1 -11.28 -2.22 1.57
N PRO A 2 -11.43 -2.70 0.33
CA PRO A 2 -10.76 -3.92 -0.14
C PRO A 2 -9.24 -3.72 -0.23
N VAL A 3 -8.43 -4.70 0.16
CA VAL A 3 -6.94 -4.58 0.09
C VAL A 3 -6.51 -4.48 -1.38
N LEU A 4 -5.54 -3.60 -1.66
CA LEU A 4 -4.98 -3.47 -3.00
C LEU A 4 -3.80 -4.43 -3.12
N THR A 5 -3.80 -5.25 -4.17
CA THR A 5 -2.75 -6.24 -4.42
C THR A 5 -1.72 -5.77 -5.46
N THR A 6 -2.05 -4.71 -6.19
CA THR A 6 -1.23 -4.13 -7.27
C THR A 6 -0.99 -2.67 -6.95
N ASP A 7 0.25 -2.20 -7.17
CA ASP A 7 0.63 -0.81 -6.95
C ASP A 7 -0.04 0.09 -8.01
N PRO A 8 -0.97 1.00 -7.60
CA PRO A 8 -1.63 1.89 -8.54
C PRO A 8 -0.68 2.89 -9.20
N ASN A 9 0.52 3.14 -8.69
CA ASN A 9 1.51 3.99 -9.36
C ASN A 9 1.98 3.40 -10.71
N THR A 10 1.75 2.11 -10.94
CA THR A 10 2.08 1.43 -12.19
C THR A 10 0.92 1.46 -13.21
N GLU A 11 -0.26 1.92 -12.81
CA GLU A 11 -1.41 2.04 -13.69
C GLU A 11 -1.19 3.17 -14.72
N VAL A 12 -1.57 2.89 -15.97
CA VAL A 12 -1.52 3.87 -17.07
C VAL A 12 -2.95 4.24 -17.45
N GLU A 13 -3.18 5.53 -17.70
CA GLU A 13 -4.46 6.04 -18.19
C GLU A 13 -4.84 5.35 -19.52
N PRO A 14 -6.07 4.84 -19.66
CA PRO A 14 -6.53 4.30 -20.93
C PRO A 14 -6.52 5.36 -22.03
N ASP A 15 -6.11 4.98 -23.24
CA ASP A 15 -6.21 5.85 -24.41
C ASP A 15 -7.66 5.92 -24.92
N TYR A 16 -8.45 6.82 -24.36
CA TYR A 16 -9.83 7.06 -24.78
C TYR A 16 -9.97 7.63 -26.19
N THR A 17 -8.87 8.03 -26.84
CA THR A 17 -8.86 8.52 -28.22
C THR A 17 -8.55 7.43 -29.24
N ALA A 18 -8.27 6.20 -28.78
CA ALA A 18 -8.08 5.04 -29.64
C ALA A 18 -9.33 4.81 -30.52
N PRO A 19 -9.16 4.55 -31.83
CA PRO A 19 -10.28 4.44 -32.77
C PRO A 19 -11.35 3.42 -32.36
N GLU A 20 -10.94 2.32 -31.73
CA GLU A 20 -11.82 1.24 -31.28
C GLU A 20 -12.71 1.70 -30.12
N ILE A 21 -12.15 2.50 -29.20
CA ILE A 21 -12.88 3.06 -28.06
C ILE A 21 -13.81 4.17 -28.55
N VAL A 22 -13.32 5.06 -29.41
CA VAL A 22 -14.11 6.14 -30.00
C VAL A 22 -15.34 5.58 -30.73
N ALA A 23 -15.18 4.51 -31.51
CA ALA A 23 -16.29 3.85 -32.19
C ALA A 23 -17.37 3.35 -31.22
N VAL A 24 -16.97 2.77 -30.08
CA VAL A 24 -17.91 2.30 -29.04
C VAL A 24 -18.60 3.48 -28.34
N LEU A 25 -17.88 4.55 -28.04
CA LEU A 25 -18.42 5.74 -27.39
C LEU A 25 -19.41 6.48 -28.30
N GLN A 26 -19.07 6.66 -29.58
CA GLN A 26 -19.95 7.30 -30.58
C GLN A 26 -21.28 6.56 -30.74
N ALA A 27 -21.27 5.23 -30.67
CA ALA A 27 -22.49 4.42 -30.77
C ALA A 27 -23.44 4.57 -29.56
N ARG A 28 -22.96 5.14 -28.44
CA ARG A 28 -23.71 5.29 -27.18
C ARG A 28 -23.93 6.74 -26.75
N LEU A 29 -23.43 7.67 -27.56
CA LEU A 29 -23.53 9.11 -27.32
C LEU A 29 -25.00 9.53 -27.19
N GLN A 30 -25.32 10.35 -26.20
CA GLN A 30 -26.63 11.00 -26.17
C GLN A 30 -26.72 12.12 -27.22
N PRO A 31 -27.93 12.52 -27.66
CA PRO A 31 -28.10 13.52 -28.71
C PRO A 31 -27.49 14.91 -28.41
N ASP A 32 -27.28 15.21 -27.14
CA ASP A 32 -26.76 16.48 -26.61
C ASP A 32 -25.29 16.40 -26.14
N GLU A 33 -24.67 15.22 -26.21
CA GLU A 33 -23.27 15.01 -25.82
C GLU A 33 -22.34 15.12 -27.03
N THR A 34 -21.08 15.44 -26.78
CA THR A 34 -20.00 15.29 -27.76
C THR A 34 -19.03 14.20 -27.33
N ILE A 35 -18.33 13.61 -28.31
CA ILE A 35 -17.30 12.61 -28.03
C ILE A 35 -16.20 13.18 -27.12
N ASP A 36 -15.87 14.46 -27.29
CA ASP A 36 -14.87 15.15 -26.47
C ASP A 36 -15.33 15.27 -25.03
N GLN A 37 -16.59 15.67 -24.78
CA GLN A 37 -17.16 15.76 -23.43
C GLN A 37 -17.15 14.42 -22.72
N VAL A 38 -17.59 13.35 -23.40
CA VAL A 38 -17.59 12.00 -22.82
C VAL A 38 -16.16 11.53 -22.55
N THR A 39 -15.24 11.81 -23.46
CA THR A 39 -13.81 11.49 -23.28
C THR A 39 -13.24 12.21 -22.07
N GLU A 40 -13.46 13.51 -21.92
CA GLU A 40 -13.02 14.29 -20.76
C GLU A 40 -13.63 13.77 -19.45
N GLN A 41 -14.91 13.41 -19.46
CA GLN A 41 -15.57 12.83 -18.29
C GLN A 41 -14.94 11.49 -17.89
N LEU A 42 -14.62 10.63 -18.85
CA LEU A 42 -13.94 9.35 -18.60
C LEU A 42 -12.54 9.56 -18.04
N ARG A 43 -11.75 10.48 -18.60
CA ARG A 43 -10.44 10.85 -18.09
C ARG A 43 -10.51 11.36 -16.65
N SER A 44 -11.43 12.27 -16.38
CA SER A 44 -11.66 12.82 -15.04
C SER A 44 -12.08 11.75 -14.03
N SER A 45 -12.98 10.86 -14.45
CA SER A 45 -13.42 9.73 -13.62
C SER A 45 -12.27 8.76 -13.31
N TRP A 46 -11.46 8.43 -14.33
CA TRP A 46 -10.29 7.59 -14.15
C TRP A 46 -9.27 8.23 -13.19
N ALA A 47 -8.94 9.51 -13.38
CA ALA A 47 -8.00 10.24 -12.53
C ALA A 47 -8.47 10.27 -11.07
N THR A 48 -9.76 10.52 -10.84
CA THR A 48 -10.35 10.51 -9.50
C THR A 48 -10.24 9.13 -8.85
N ALA A 49 -10.59 8.07 -9.59
CA ALA A 49 -10.52 6.71 -9.09
C ALA A 49 -9.07 6.24 -8.85
N HIS A 50 -8.14 6.63 -9.73
CA HIS A 50 -6.71 6.36 -9.61
C HIS A 50 -6.13 7.04 -8.38
N GLN A 51 -6.43 8.32 -8.16
CA GLN A 51 -6.00 9.05 -6.96
C GLN A 51 -6.52 8.40 -5.68
N LEU A 52 -7.77 7.92 -5.66
CA LEU A 52 -8.31 7.20 -4.50
C LEU A 52 -7.55 5.90 -4.23
N ARG A 53 -7.21 5.13 -5.27
CA ARG A 53 -6.38 3.92 -5.13
C ARG A 53 -4.98 4.25 -4.61
N ILE A 54 -4.35 5.32 -5.09
CA ILE A 54 -3.03 5.78 -4.60
C ILE A 54 -3.10 6.13 -3.10
N GLN A 55 -4.11 6.89 -2.68
CA GLN A 55 -4.29 7.23 -1.26
C GLN A 55 -4.48 5.97 -0.40
N GLN A 56 -5.27 5.02 -0.91
CA GLN A 56 -5.51 3.76 -0.24
C GLN A 56 -4.23 2.89 -0.16
N TRP A 57 -3.45 2.84 -1.23
CA TRP A 57 -2.16 2.14 -1.28
C TRP A 57 -1.19 2.73 -0.27
N ASN A 58 -1.02 4.05 -0.25
CA ASN A 58 -0.15 4.74 0.69
C ASN A 58 -0.55 4.46 2.15
N LYS A 59 -1.86 4.36 2.42
CA LYS A 59 -2.35 3.98 3.75
C LYS A 59 -1.95 2.54 4.10
N GLN A 60 -2.09 1.60 3.16
CA GLN A 60 -1.70 0.20 3.37
C GLN A 60 -0.19 0.06 3.60
N GLU A 61 0.62 0.75 2.80
CA GLU A 61 2.08 0.75 2.97
C GLU A 61 2.51 1.37 4.30
N ALA A 62 1.86 2.47 4.71
CA ALA A 62 2.12 3.07 6.02
C ALA A 62 1.73 2.15 7.19
N GLU A 63 0.63 1.38 7.05
CA GLU A 63 0.23 0.38 8.05
C GLU A 63 1.21 -0.81 8.09
N ARG A 64 1.64 -1.31 6.93
CA ARG A 64 2.67 -2.36 6.84
C ARG A 64 3.98 -1.95 7.51
N GLY A 65 4.49 -0.76 7.17
CA GLY A 65 5.74 -0.25 7.76
C GLY A 65 5.67 -0.07 9.28
N ARG A 66 4.51 0.31 9.84
CA ARG A 66 4.32 0.38 11.30
C ARG A 66 4.39 -1.00 11.94
N ASN A 67 3.73 -2.00 11.35
CA ASN A 67 3.73 -3.35 11.88
C ASN A 67 5.15 -3.97 11.83
N GLU A 68 5.89 -3.73 10.75
CA GLU A 68 7.29 -4.21 10.64
C GLU A 68 8.19 -3.56 11.69
N GLU A 69 8.05 -2.26 11.92
CA GLU A 69 8.80 -1.54 12.95
C GLU A 69 8.43 -2.01 14.37
N GLU A 70 7.16 -2.27 14.65
CA GLU A 70 6.70 -2.81 15.93
C GLU A 70 7.28 -4.21 16.19
N GLN A 71 7.19 -5.12 15.21
CA GLN A 71 7.79 -6.45 15.30
C GLN A 71 9.30 -6.39 15.53
N ARG A 72 10.00 -5.48 14.86
CA ARG A 72 11.44 -5.29 15.06
C ARG A 72 11.76 -4.82 16.47
N ARG A 73 10.97 -3.90 17.03
CA ARG A 73 11.14 -3.42 18.41
C ARG A 73 10.87 -4.50 19.44
N GLU A 74 9.82 -5.29 19.24
CA GLU A 74 9.50 -6.43 20.11
C GLU A 74 10.62 -7.47 20.09
N ALA A 75 11.12 -7.82 18.90
CA ALA A 75 12.25 -8.75 18.76
C ALA A 75 13.53 -8.22 19.42
N GLU A 76 13.82 -6.92 19.32
CA GLU A 76 14.98 -6.31 19.99
C GLU A 76 14.82 -6.30 21.51
N ALA A 77 13.63 -5.95 22.02
CA ALA A 77 13.34 -5.96 23.45
C ALA A 77 13.45 -7.38 24.03
N GLU A 78 12.98 -8.38 23.29
CA GLU A 78 13.08 -9.78 23.70
C GLU A 78 14.54 -10.26 23.74
N ARG A 79 15.35 -9.92 22.73
CA ARG A 79 16.78 -10.23 22.74
C ARG A 79 17.49 -9.62 23.94
N ARG A 80 17.20 -8.36 24.29
CA ARG A 80 17.79 -7.71 25.47
C ARG A 80 17.41 -8.42 26.77
N ARG A 81 16.15 -8.84 26.91
CA ARG A 81 15.71 -9.61 28.09
C ARG A 81 16.44 -10.94 28.20
N GLN A 82 16.59 -11.67 27.10
CA GLN A 82 17.32 -12.94 27.09
C GLN A 82 18.81 -12.75 27.41
N ASP A 83 19.44 -11.70 26.89
CA ASP A 83 20.84 -11.38 27.19
C ASP A 83 21.03 -11.00 28.66
N GLU A 84 20.10 -10.24 29.24
CA GLU A 84 20.11 -9.88 30.68
C GLU A 84 19.90 -11.12 31.57
N GLU A 85 18.94 -11.99 31.24
CA GLU A 85 18.72 -13.24 31.96
C GLU A 85 19.93 -14.18 31.88
N ALA A 86 20.58 -14.27 30.72
CA ALA A 86 21.77 -15.08 30.55
C ALA A 86 22.94 -14.55 31.40
N ARG A 87 23.14 -13.23 31.44
CA ARG A 87 24.16 -12.61 32.31
C ARG A 87 23.88 -12.82 33.78
N ALA A 88 22.63 -12.66 34.21
CA ALA A 88 22.24 -12.88 35.60
C ALA A 88 22.51 -14.33 36.03
N LYS A 89 22.19 -15.32 35.19
CA LYS A 89 22.52 -16.73 35.47
C LYS A 89 24.02 -16.99 35.54
N GLU A 90 24.79 -16.40 34.63
CA GLU A 90 26.25 -16.55 34.62
C GLU A 90 26.90 -15.94 35.88
N GLU A 91 26.37 -14.81 36.36
CA GLU A 91 26.79 -14.20 37.63
C GLU A 91 26.43 -15.07 38.83
N GLU A 92 25.20 -15.60 38.91
CA GLU A 92 24.80 -16.53 39.98
C GLU A 92 25.67 -17.79 40.01
N GLU A 93 25.99 -18.38 38.86
CA GLU A 93 26.88 -19.55 38.76
C GLU A 93 28.31 -19.23 39.22
N LYS A 94 28.84 -18.05 38.87
CA LYS A 94 30.16 -17.59 39.31
C LYS A 94 30.22 -17.34 40.82
N GLU A 95 29.16 -16.77 41.39
CA GLU A 95 29.08 -16.56 42.84
C GLU A 95 28.94 -17.88 43.60
N ALA A 96 28.18 -18.84 43.07
CA ALA A 96 28.04 -20.17 43.65
C ALA A 96 29.34 -21.00 43.60
N TYR A 97 30.14 -20.85 42.54
CA TYR A 97 31.42 -21.56 42.40
C TYR A 97 32.53 -21.01 43.32
N ASN A 98 32.46 -19.73 43.69
CA ASN A 98 33.47 -19.06 44.53
C ASN A 98 33.15 -19.11 46.05
N ARG A 99 32.15 -19.87 46.46
CA ARG A 99 31.69 -20.01 47.86
C ARG A 99 32.01 -21.39 48.42
#